data_AF-A0A0L8GDZ6-F1
#
_entry.id   AF-A0A0L8GDZ6-F1
#
_cell.length_a   1.000
_cell.length_b   1.000
_cell.length_c   1.000
_cell.angle_alpha   90.00
_cell.angle_beta   90.00
_cell.angle_gamma   90.00
#
_symmetry.space_group_name_H-M   'P 1'
#
loop_
_entity.id
_entity.type
_entity.pdbx_description
1 polymer ?
#
loop_
_entity_poly.entity_id
_entity_poly.type
_entity_poly.pdbx_seq_one_letter_code
_entity_poly.pdbx_strand_id
1 'polypeptide(L)'
;MCAERLSRILAKCQACVDANNFYEAHQMYRTLYFRYNAQHKYEDALELLYKGSVTLLQHRQQTSGTDLASLFINTLTSSSSPVLEDPVSKLFSCFL
;
A
#
# COMPACT_ATOMS: atom_id res chain seq x y z
N MET A 1 0.93 -14.67 -18.29
CA MET A 1 1.32 -15.50 -17.13
C MET A 1 1.70 -14.72 -15.86
N CYS A 2 2.29 -13.52 -15.92
CA CYS A 2 2.66 -12.75 -14.71
C CYS A 2 1.47 -12.12 -13.94
N ALA A 3 0.39 -11.74 -14.63
CA ALA A 3 -0.76 -11.07 -14.01
C ALA A 3 -1.58 -11.98 -13.06
N GLU A 4 -1.72 -13.27 -13.37
CA GLU A 4 -2.51 -14.21 -12.53
C GLU A 4 -1.89 -14.52 -11.16
N ARG A 5 -0.55 -14.48 -11.05
CA ARG A 5 0.09 -14.68 -9.74
C ARG A 5 -0.10 -13.45 -8.85
N LEU A 6 -0.23 -12.28 -9.47
CA LEU A 6 -0.42 -11.00 -8.83
C LEU A 6 -1.82 -10.84 -8.25
N SER A 7 -2.84 -11.14 -9.06
CA SER A 7 -4.24 -11.19 -8.59
C SER A 7 -4.43 -12.16 -7.43
N ARG A 8 -3.75 -13.31 -7.45
CA ARG A 8 -3.77 -14.28 -6.34
C ARG A 8 -3.19 -13.75 -5.03
N ILE A 9 -2.11 -12.95 -5.07
CA ILE A 9 -1.52 -12.42 -3.85
C ILE A 9 -2.39 -11.28 -3.29
N LEU A 10 -2.95 -10.43 -4.15
CA LEU A 10 -3.94 -9.43 -3.74
C LEU A 10 -5.18 -10.06 -3.10
N ALA A 11 -5.71 -11.13 -3.70
CA ALA A 11 -6.81 -11.90 -3.12
C ALA A 11 -6.44 -12.50 -1.75
N LYS A 12 -5.19 -12.95 -1.57
CA LYS A 12 -4.70 -13.40 -0.27
C LYS A 12 -4.56 -12.27 0.75
N CYS A 13 -4.09 -11.08 0.35
CA CYS A 13 -4.07 -9.91 1.23
C CYS A 13 -5.47 -9.60 1.74
N GLN A 14 -6.46 -9.60 0.84
CA GLN A 14 -7.86 -9.39 1.21
C GLN A 14 -8.37 -10.48 2.15
N ALA A 15 -8.10 -11.75 1.87
CA ALA A 15 -8.48 -12.85 2.75
C ALA A 15 -7.86 -12.73 4.15
N CYS A 16 -6.61 -12.23 4.28
CA CYS A 16 -5.99 -11.95 5.57
C CYS A 16 -6.71 -10.81 6.31
N VAL A 17 -7.08 -9.74 5.60
CA VAL A 17 -7.88 -8.63 6.17
C VAL A 17 -9.23 -9.15 6.66
N ASP A 18 -9.94 -9.92 5.85
CA ASP A 18 -11.26 -10.49 6.17
C ASP A 18 -11.19 -11.44 7.37
N ALA A 19 -10.06 -12.14 7.54
CA ALA A 19 -9.78 -13.00 8.68
C ALA A 19 -9.23 -12.27 9.92
N ASN A 20 -9.13 -10.94 9.90
CA ASN A 20 -8.48 -10.10 10.93
C ASN A 20 -6.99 -10.40 11.17
N ASN A 21 -6.31 -11.07 10.24
CA ASN A 21 -4.88 -11.31 10.25
C ASN A 21 -4.14 -10.10 9.67
N PHE A 22 -4.24 -8.96 10.36
CA PHE A 22 -3.79 -7.66 9.84
C PHE A 22 -2.27 -7.54 9.72
N TYR A 23 -1.53 -8.18 10.62
CA TYR A 23 -0.07 -8.20 10.57
C TYR A 23 0.42 -8.94 9.32
N GLU A 24 -0.15 -10.11 9.05
CA GLU A 24 0.12 -10.90 7.86
C GLU A 24 -0.25 -10.11 6.60
N ALA A 25 -1.43 -9.48 6.57
CA ALA A 25 -1.84 -8.63 5.46
C ALA A 25 -0.82 -7.50 5.21
N HIS A 26 -0.37 -6.83 6.28
CA HIS A 26 0.64 -5.77 6.21
C HIS A 26 1.98 -6.26 5.63
N GLN A 27 2.50 -7.40 6.10
CA GLN A 27 3.74 -7.96 5.57
C GLN A 27 3.60 -8.38 4.10
N MET A 28 2.42 -8.87 3.69
CA MET A 28 2.14 -9.21 2.30
C MET A 28 2.10 -7.96 1.40
N TYR A 29 1.48 -6.86 1.85
CA TYR A 29 1.51 -5.58 1.14
C TYR A 29 2.95 -5.08 0.94
N ARG A 30 3.78 -5.09 1.99
CA ARG A 30 5.20 -4.70 1.89
C ARG A 30 5.98 -5.56 0.91
N THR A 31 5.78 -6.87 0.95
CA THR A 31 6.46 -7.82 0.05
C THR A 31 6.09 -7.56 -1.42
N LEU A 32 4.81 -7.32 -1.70
CA LEU A 32 4.34 -6.97 -3.03
C LEU A 32 4.90 -5.62 -3.51
N TYR A 33 4.90 -4.62 -2.63
CA TYR A 33 5.47 -3.31 -2.91
C TYR A 33 6.93 -3.41 -3.37
N PHE A 34 7.82 -4.05 -2.61
CA PHE A 34 9.23 -4.16 -2.99
C PHE A 34 9.41 -4.88 -4.32
N ARG A 35 8.55 -5.86 -4.63
CA ARG A 35 8.58 -6.55 -5.91
C ARG A 35 8.16 -5.65 -7.08
N TYR A 36 7.14 -4.81 -6.89
CA TYR A 36 6.73 -3.83 -7.91
C TYR A 36 7.77 -2.73 -8.09
N ASN A 37 8.32 -2.23 -6.99
CA ASN A 37 9.36 -1.21 -7.00
C ASN A 37 10.62 -1.70 -7.75
N ALA A 38 11.04 -2.94 -7.50
CA ALA A 38 12.15 -3.57 -8.23
C ALA A 38 11.87 -3.79 -9.74
N GLN A 39 10.60 -3.77 -10.15
CA GLN A 39 10.18 -3.86 -11.55
C GLN A 39 9.87 -2.48 -12.16
N HIS A 40 10.14 -1.38 -11.45
CA HIS A 40 9.77 -0.01 -11.85
C HIS A 40 8.27 0.17 -12.15
N LYS A 41 7.42 -0.66 -11.54
CA LYS A 41 5.95 -0.60 -11.67
C LYS A 41 5.37 0.35 -10.62
N TYR A 42 5.69 1.62 -10.75
CA TYR A 42 5.36 2.62 -9.74
C TYR A 42 3.86 2.84 -9.59
N GLU A 43 3.09 2.86 -10.69
CA GLU A 43 1.63 3.01 -10.64
C GLU A 43 0.97 1.85 -9.87
N ASP A 44 1.32 0.61 -10.20
CA ASP A 44 0.83 -0.59 -9.50
C ASP A 44 1.21 -0.58 -8.01
N ALA A 45 2.43 -0.11 -7.68
CA ALA A 45 2.91 0.02 -6.32
C ALA A 45 2.12 1.09 -5.53
N LEU A 46 1.84 2.23 -6.15
CA LEU A 46 1.08 3.31 -5.55
C LEU A 46 -0.37 2.90 -5.28
N GLU A 47 -1.03 2.25 -6.23
CA GLU A 47 -2.40 1.75 -6.04
C GLU A 47 -2.46 0.72 -4.91
N LEU A 48 -1.51 -0.21 -4.87
CA LEU A 48 -1.38 -1.22 -3.81
C LEU A 48 -1.25 -0.57 -2.44
N LEU A 49 -0.32 0.37 -2.29
CA LEU A 49 -0.03 1.01 -1.01
C LEU A 49 -1.18 1.91 -0.54
N TYR A 50 -1.84 2.62 -1.46
CA TYR A 50 -3.02 3.41 -1.14
C TYR A 50 -4.15 2.53 -0.60
N LYS A 51 -4.54 1.47 -1.34
CA LYS A 51 -5.60 0.55 -0.89
C LYS A 51 -5.24 -0.14 0.42
N GLY A 52 -4.00 -0.62 0.56
CA GLY A 52 -3.53 -1.28 1.77
C GLY A 52 -3.53 -0.37 2.99
N SER A 53 -3.06 0.88 2.85
CA SER A 53 -3.03 1.85 3.94
C SER A 53 -4.45 2.23 4.39
N VAL A 54 -5.34 2.58 3.47
CA VAL A 54 -6.75 2.91 3.78
C VAL A 54 -7.44 1.74 4.50
N THR A 55 -7.28 0.52 3.98
CA THR A 55 -7.88 -0.69 4.57
C THR A 55 -7.42 -0.89 6.02
N LEU A 56 -6.11 -0.87 6.26
CA LEU A 56 -5.57 -1.09 7.62
C LEU A 56 -5.97 0.03 8.59
N LEU A 57 -6.02 1.28 8.13
CA LEU A 57 -6.49 2.42 8.94
C LEU A 57 -7.98 2.27 9.32
N GLN A 58 -8.84 1.84 8.39
CA GLN A 58 -10.25 1.57 8.66
C GLN A 58 -10.44 0.48 9.73
N HIS A 59 -9.54 -0.51 9.77
CA HIS A 59 -9.52 -1.57 10.78
C HIS A 59 -8.74 -1.20 12.06
N ARG A 60 -8.51 0.10 12.31
CA ARG A 60 -7.79 0.60 13.50
C ARG A 60 -6.34 0.11 13.64
N GLN A 61 -5.71 -0.30 12.55
CA GLN A 61 -4.31 -0.70 12.53
C GLN A 61 -3.44 0.50 12.15
N GLN A 62 -3.33 1.50 13.04
CA GLN A 62 -2.66 2.76 12.71
C GLN A 62 -1.21 2.54 12.31
N THR A 63 -0.43 1.80 13.08
CA THR A 63 1.00 1.58 12.80
C THR A 63 1.22 0.96 11.43
N SER A 64 0.48 -0.10 11.09
CA SER A 64 0.61 -0.78 9.81
C SER A 64 0.09 0.06 8.64
N GLY A 65 -1.04 0.77 8.82
CA GLY A 65 -1.58 1.68 7.82
C GLY A 65 -0.64 2.85 7.52
N THR A 66 -0.09 3.49 8.56
CA THR A 66 0.87 4.59 8.44
C THR A 66 2.18 4.17 7.81
N ASP A 67 2.68 2.96 8.10
CA ASP A 67 3.87 2.41 7.44
C ASP A 67 3.65 2.28 5.92
N LEU A 68 2.51 1.73 5.48
CA LEU A 68 2.18 1.65 4.06
C LEU A 68 1.98 3.03 3.41
N ALA A 69 1.36 3.98 4.12
CA ALA A 69 1.23 5.35 3.66
C ALA A 69 2.59 6.06 3.52
N SER A 70 3.54 5.77 4.40
CA SER A 70 4.90 6.31 4.34
C SER A 70 5.64 5.78 3.12
N LEU A 71 5.48 4.48 2.81
CA LEU A 71 5.99 3.90 1.56
C LEU A 71 5.36 4.55 0.33
N PHE A 72 4.07 4.88 0.38
CA PHE A 72 3.36 5.54 -0.73
C PHE A 72 3.98 6.90 -1.04
N ILE A 73 4.18 7.73 -0.01
CA ILE A 73 4.81 9.04 -0.13
C ILE A 73 6.24 8.91 -0.67
N ASN A 74 7.04 7.99 -0.13
CA ASN A 74 8.40 7.74 -0.61
C ASN A 74 8.45 7.29 -2.08
N THR A 75 7.44 6.54 -2.53
CA THR A 75 7.35 6.08 -3.92
C THR A 75 6.99 7.24 -4.87
N LEU A 76 6.09 8.14 -4.44
CA LEU A 76 5.77 9.36 -5.19
C LEU A 76 6.99 10.26 -5.35
N THR A 77 7.76 10.48 -4.28
CA THR A 77 8.96 11.33 -4.32
C THR A 77 10.10 10.72 -5.14
N SER A 78 10.24 9.39 -5.14
CA SER A 78 11.32 8.68 -5.84
C SER A 78 11.05 8.47 -7.34
N SER A 79 9.78 8.48 -7.79
CA SER A 79 9.39 8.17 -9.17
C SER A 79 9.44 9.37 -10.14
N SER A 80 9.98 10.53 -9.73
CA SER A 80 9.97 11.79 -10.50
C SER A 80 8.57 12.25 -10.94
N SER A 81 7.52 11.78 -10.29
CA SER A 81 6.18 12.35 -10.48
C SER A 81 6.21 13.81 -10.03
N PRO A 82 5.67 14.77 -10.81
CA PRO A 82 5.57 16.15 -10.37
C PRO A 82 4.84 16.14 -9.04
N VAL A 83 5.53 16.62 -8.00
CA VAL A 83 5.06 16.61 -6.61
C VAL A 83 3.69 17.27 -6.57
N LEU A 84 2.64 16.44 -6.53
CA LEU A 84 1.31 16.89 -6.17
C LEU A 84 1.38 17.07 -4.66
N GLU A 85 1.45 18.31 -4.19
CA GLU A 85 1.42 18.66 -2.76
C GLU A 85 0.07 18.30 -2.09
N ASP A 86 -0.92 17.88 -2.87
CA ASP A 86 -2.32 17.74 -2.46
C ASP A 86 -2.72 16.40 -1.77
N PRO A 87 -2.21 15.21 -2.16
CA PRO A 87 -2.58 13.93 -1.51
C PRO A 87 -1.98 13.77 -0.11
N VAL A 88 -0.79 14.33 0.12
CA VAL A 88 -0.07 14.22 1.40
C VAL A 88 -0.82 14.98 2.50
N SER A 89 -1.35 16.16 2.18
CA SER A 89 -2.17 16.97 3.08
C SER A 89 -3.48 16.29 3.46
N LYS A 90 -4.09 15.56 2.51
CA LYS A 90 -5.33 14.79 2.75
C LYS A 90 -5.09 13.55 3.61
N LEU A 91 -3.96 12.87 3.43
CA LEU A 91 -3.51 11.77 4.29
C LEU A 91 -3.27 12.27 5.73
N PHE A 92 -2.57 13.40 5.91
CA PHE A 92 -2.41 14.06 7.21
C PHE A 92 -3.74 14.35 7.92
N SER A 93 -4.77 14.78 7.18
CA SER A 93 -6.10 15.00 7.76
C SER A 93 -6.84 13.72 8.18
N CYS A 94 -6.50 12.54 7.64
CA CYS A 94 -7.03 11.26 8.10
C CYS A 94 -6.32 10.72 9.35
N PHE A 95 -5.19 11.31 9.74
CA PHE A 95 -4.41 10.91 10.91
C PHE A 95 -4.78 11.69 12.20
N LEU A 96 -5.63 12.72 12.11
CA LEU A 96 -6.19 13.52 13.23
C LEU A 96 -7.69 13.24 13.42
#